data_AF-A0AAD4Y523-F1
#
_entry.id   AF-A0AAD4Y523-F1
#
_cell.length_a   1.000
_cell.length_b   1.000
_cell.length_c   1.000
_cell.angle_alpha   90.00
_cell.angle_beta   90.00
_cell.angle_gamma   90.00
#
_symmetry.space_group_name_H-M   'P 1'
#
loop_
_entity.id
_entity.type
_entity.pdbx_description
1 polymer ?
#
loop_
_entity_poly.entity_id
_entity_poly.type
_entity_poly.pdbx_seq_one_letter_code
_entity_poly.pdbx_strand_id
1 'polypeptide(L)'
;MVEHYGKLFAVSQDIQKRLEAFLEMNQAVHKSLESLEEGHRALIPNELLNYVQVAINDMVQHCCSAQAVPRGMGLFSKLDLIQSETSFNLISEKCDILSILRDHPENRIYQRKIQELSKRFTAIRKTKGDGNCFYRALGYSYLESLLGKSREILKFKERVLQTPNDLLAAGFEEHTFRNFFNAFYSVVELVEKDGSVSSLLKVFNDQSFSDRIVQFLRLLTSAFIRNRADFFRHFIDEEMDIKDFCAHEVEPMAMECDHIQITALSQALNIALQVEYVDEMDTALNHHVFPEAATPSVYLLYKTSHYNILYAADKH
;
A
#
# COMPACT_ATOMS: atom_id res chain seq x y z
N MET A 1 2.79 40.48 -8.90
CA MET A 1 2.28 39.09 -8.90
C MET A 1 2.77 38.26 -10.09
N VAL A 2 2.70 38.75 -11.33
CA VAL A 2 3.09 37.99 -12.55
C VAL A 2 4.56 37.53 -12.57
N GLU A 3 5.52 38.36 -12.13
CA GLU A 3 6.95 37.96 -12.08
C GLU A 3 7.27 36.88 -11.04
N HIS A 4 6.50 36.81 -9.95
CA HIS A 4 6.74 35.83 -8.88
C HIS A 4 6.25 34.43 -9.31
N TYR A 5 5.12 34.36 -10.01
CA TYR A 5 4.62 33.12 -10.62
C TYR A 5 5.50 32.63 -11.78
N GLY A 6 6.08 33.54 -12.57
CA GLY A 6 7.03 33.16 -13.64
C GLY A 6 8.29 32.48 -13.11
N LYS A 7 8.82 32.95 -11.96
CA LYS A 7 9.98 32.32 -11.30
C LYS A 7 9.64 30.96 -10.68
N LEU A 8 8.46 30.83 -10.06
CA LEU A 8 7.96 29.54 -9.55
C LEU A 8 7.75 28.51 -10.66
N PHE A 9 7.22 28.93 -11.81
CA PHE A 9 7.02 28.06 -12.97
C PHE A 9 8.35 27.59 -13.58
N ALA A 10 9.33 28.49 -13.69
CA ALA A 10 10.67 28.13 -14.17
C ALA A 10 11.41 27.17 -13.22
N VAL A 11 11.29 27.39 -11.90
CA VAL A 11 11.85 26.47 -10.90
C VAL A 11 11.14 25.11 -10.96
N SER A 12 9.82 25.07 -11.14
CA SER A 12 9.08 23.82 -11.32
C SER A 12 9.50 23.05 -12.57
N GLN A 13 9.77 23.74 -13.68
CA GLN A 13 10.27 23.10 -14.91
C GLN A 13 11.71 22.60 -14.78
N ASP A 14 12.58 23.33 -14.06
CA ASP A 14 13.95 22.89 -13.80
C ASP A 14 13.98 21.65 -12.88
N ILE A 15 13.12 21.63 -11.85
CA ILE A 15 12.93 20.46 -10.99
C ILE A 15 12.41 19.27 -11.79
N GLN A 16 11.43 19.48 -12.67
CA GLN A 16 10.89 18.42 -13.54
C GLN A 16 11.98 17.81 -14.44
N LYS A 17 12.81 18.65 -15.07
CA LYS A 17 13.93 18.19 -15.92
C LYS A 17 14.99 17.42 -15.14
N ARG A 18 15.31 17.87 -13.92
CA ARG A 18 16.23 17.15 -13.04
C ARG A 18 15.66 15.81 -12.58
N LEU A 19 14.33 15.75 -12.36
CA LEU A 19 13.63 14.51 -12.05
C LEU A 19 13.68 13.51 -13.22
N GLU A 20 13.42 13.98 -14.44
CA GLU A 20 13.50 13.16 -15.66
C GLU A 20 14.91 12.62 -15.87
N ALA A 21 15.93 13.46 -15.72
CA ALA A 21 17.33 13.03 -15.79
C ALA A 21 17.70 12.00 -14.71
N PHE A 22 17.15 12.15 -13.50
CA PHE A 22 17.36 11.18 -12.43
C PHE A 22 16.67 9.84 -12.70
N LEU A 23 15.45 9.87 -13.25
CA LEU A 23 14.71 8.66 -13.67
C LEU A 23 15.43 7.91 -14.78
N GLU A 24 15.96 8.62 -15.78
CA GLU A 24 16.77 8.01 -16.86
C GLU A 24 18.05 7.38 -16.31
N MET A 25 18.73 8.06 -15.38
CA MET A 25 19.93 7.52 -14.73
C MET A 25 19.60 6.28 -13.90
N ASN A 26 18.47 6.28 -13.18
CA ASN A 26 18.03 5.14 -12.37
C ASN A 26 17.66 3.92 -13.26
N GLN A 27 16.93 4.14 -14.36
CA GLN A 27 16.66 3.08 -15.34
C GLN A 27 17.94 2.53 -15.98
N ALA A 28 18.94 3.38 -16.24
CA ALA A 28 20.24 2.93 -16.75
C ALA A 28 20.99 2.08 -15.72
N VAL A 29 20.90 2.42 -14.43
CA VAL A 29 21.48 1.63 -13.33
C VAL A 29 20.77 0.29 -13.17
N HIS A 30 19.44 0.26 -13.20
CA HIS A 30 18.66 -0.99 -13.16
C HIS A 30 19.01 -1.92 -14.31
N LYS A 31 19.03 -1.42 -15.56
CA LYS A 31 19.45 -2.22 -16.72
C LYS A 31 20.89 -2.73 -16.62
N SER A 32 21.78 -1.94 -16.01
CA SER A 32 23.16 -2.36 -15.79
C SER A 32 23.25 -3.48 -14.75
N LEU A 33 22.44 -3.40 -13.69
CA LEU A 33 22.37 -4.43 -12.64
C LEU A 33 21.72 -5.73 -13.13
N GLU A 34 20.63 -5.64 -13.90
CA GLU A 34 19.99 -6.81 -14.52
C GLU A 34 20.91 -7.49 -15.55
N SER A 35 21.62 -6.70 -16.36
CA SER A 35 22.64 -7.22 -17.29
C SER A 35 23.81 -7.91 -16.56
N LEU A 36 24.17 -7.44 -15.37
CA LEU A 36 25.16 -8.08 -14.50
C LEU A 36 24.65 -9.41 -13.92
N GLU A 37 23.36 -9.52 -13.60
CA GLU A 37 22.74 -10.77 -13.12
C GLU A 37 22.54 -11.81 -14.23
N GLU A 38 22.12 -11.42 -15.44
CA GLU A 38 22.00 -12.33 -16.59
C GLU A 38 23.37 -12.84 -17.07
N GLY A 39 24.42 -12.04 -16.89
CA GLY A 39 25.79 -12.37 -17.28
C GLY A 39 26.47 -13.36 -16.34
N HIS A 40 26.30 -13.26 -15.01
CA HIS A 40 27.15 -13.95 -14.03
C HIS A 40 26.37 -14.55 -12.86
N ARG A 41 25.89 -15.79 -13.04
CA ARG A 41 25.40 -16.65 -11.95
C ARG A 41 26.50 -17.21 -11.03
N ALA A 42 27.73 -16.74 -11.15
CA ALA A 42 28.82 -17.04 -10.23
C ALA A 42 29.75 -15.81 -10.16
N LEU A 43 29.92 -15.29 -8.93
CA LEU A 43 30.83 -14.20 -8.54
C LEU A 43 30.34 -12.77 -8.84
N ILE A 44 29.30 -12.32 -8.14
CA ILE A 44 29.30 -10.93 -7.68
C ILE A 44 30.13 -10.92 -6.40
N PRO A 45 31.24 -10.15 -6.31
CA PRO A 45 31.95 -10.00 -5.05
C PRO A 45 30.98 -9.39 -4.03
N ASN A 46 30.80 -10.05 -2.88
CA ASN A 46 29.95 -9.58 -1.77
C ASN A 46 30.16 -8.08 -1.46
N GLU A 47 31.35 -7.54 -1.76
CA GLU A 47 31.67 -6.11 -1.64
C GLU A 47 30.79 -5.20 -2.51
N LEU A 48 30.51 -5.54 -3.77
CA LEU A 48 29.71 -4.67 -4.65
C LEU A 48 28.24 -4.61 -4.19
N LEU A 49 27.67 -5.76 -3.81
CA LEU A 49 26.34 -5.83 -3.18
C LEU A 49 26.32 -5.06 -1.86
N ASN A 50 27.38 -5.15 -1.05
CA ASN A 50 27.50 -4.36 0.17
C ASN A 50 27.58 -2.85 -0.11
N TYR A 51 28.33 -2.41 -1.13
CA TYR A 51 28.39 -1.00 -1.51
C TYR A 51 27.04 -0.48 -2.01
N VAL A 52 26.33 -1.25 -2.83
CA VAL A 52 24.99 -0.91 -3.32
C VAL A 52 23.99 -0.87 -2.15
N GLN A 53 24.05 -1.85 -1.24
CA GLN A 53 23.22 -1.88 -0.03
C GLN A 53 23.48 -0.68 0.89
N VAL A 54 24.74 -0.29 1.09
CA VAL A 54 25.13 0.89 1.87
C VAL A 54 24.65 2.17 1.21
N ALA A 55 24.88 2.34 -0.10
CA ALA A 55 24.42 3.51 -0.84
C ALA A 55 22.89 3.66 -0.82
N ILE A 56 22.15 2.56 -0.98
CA ILE A 56 20.68 2.55 -0.89
C ILE A 56 20.23 2.84 0.54
N ASN A 57 20.88 2.28 1.56
CA ASN A 57 20.57 2.61 2.95
C ASN A 57 20.80 4.10 3.25
N ASP A 58 21.91 4.68 2.76
CA ASP A 58 22.23 6.09 2.93
C ASP A 58 21.22 6.98 2.18
N MET A 59 20.84 6.62 0.96
CA MET A 59 19.79 7.32 0.21
C MET A 59 18.44 7.24 0.92
N VAL A 60 18.07 6.08 1.47
CA VAL A 60 16.86 5.94 2.28
C VAL A 60 16.92 6.82 3.53
N GLN A 61 18.06 6.92 4.22
CA GLN A 61 18.22 7.82 5.37
C GLN A 61 18.18 9.31 4.99
N HIS A 62 18.59 9.66 3.76
CA HIS A 62 18.55 11.03 3.25
C HIS A 62 17.18 11.44 2.70
N CYS A 63 16.42 10.50 2.16
CA CYS A 63 15.08 10.75 1.64
C CYS A 63 14.00 10.61 2.73
N CYS A 64 14.13 9.64 3.64
CA CYS A 64 13.13 9.34 4.67
C CYS A 64 13.60 9.80 6.06
N SER A 65 12.68 10.24 6.92
CA SER A 65 13.03 10.48 8.33
C SER A 65 13.43 9.16 9.01
N ALA A 66 14.42 9.19 9.91
CA ALA A 66 14.96 7.97 10.55
C ALA A 66 13.90 7.12 11.31
N GLN A 67 12.70 7.65 11.56
CA GLN A 67 11.56 6.95 12.15
C GLN A 67 10.65 6.25 11.12
N ALA A 68 10.78 6.57 9.83
CA ALA A 68 9.95 6.04 8.74
C ALA A 68 10.55 4.81 8.05
N VAL A 69 11.78 4.40 8.41
CA VAL A 69 12.49 3.27 7.78
C VAL A 69 12.38 2.04 8.69
N PRO A 70 11.50 1.07 8.38
CA PRO A 70 11.35 -0.13 9.19
C PRO A 70 12.63 -0.98 9.18
N ARG A 71 12.98 -1.54 10.35
CA ARG A 71 14.12 -2.46 10.48
C ARG A 71 13.77 -3.79 9.82
N GLY A 72 14.52 -4.19 8.80
CA GLY A 72 14.32 -5.44 8.06
C GLY A 72 13.87 -5.27 6.60
N MET A 73 13.64 -4.05 6.14
CA MET A 73 13.21 -3.78 4.75
C MET A 73 14.23 -4.28 3.71
N GLY A 74 13.75 -5.10 2.77
CA GLY A 74 14.54 -5.62 1.66
C GLY A 74 15.08 -4.53 0.72
N LEU A 75 16.13 -4.84 -0.05
CA LEU A 75 16.82 -3.88 -0.92
C LEU A 75 15.88 -3.25 -1.97
N PHE A 76 15.00 -4.04 -2.57
CA PHE A 76 14.04 -3.57 -3.58
C PHE A 76 12.94 -2.70 -2.96
N SER A 77 12.39 -3.08 -1.81
CA SER A 77 11.43 -2.26 -1.07
C SER A 77 12.02 -0.90 -0.66
N LYS A 78 13.33 -0.83 -0.40
CA LYS A 78 14.06 0.43 -0.16
C LYS A 78 14.20 1.29 -1.41
N LEU A 79 14.43 0.69 -2.58
CA LEU A 79 14.46 1.40 -3.85
C LEU A 79 13.07 1.95 -4.22
N ASP A 80 12.01 1.15 -4.03
CA ASP A 80 10.64 1.58 -4.22
C ASP A 80 10.24 2.70 -3.26
N LEU A 81 10.73 2.66 -2.01
CA LEU A 81 10.56 3.74 -1.04
C LEU A 81 11.21 5.06 -1.55
N ILE A 82 12.45 5.00 -2.04
CA ILE A 82 13.16 6.16 -2.64
C ILE A 82 12.39 6.70 -3.86
N GLN A 83 11.87 5.83 -4.72
CA GLN A 83 11.09 6.26 -5.87
C GLN A 83 9.74 6.89 -5.45
N SER A 84 9.10 6.34 -4.41
CA SER A 84 7.85 6.86 -3.87
C SER A 84 8.01 8.21 -3.17
N GLU A 85 9.18 8.49 -2.59
CA GLU A 85 9.53 9.82 -2.03
C GLU A 85 9.52 10.93 -3.09
N THR A 86 9.71 10.60 -4.38
CA THR A 86 9.58 11.59 -5.48
C THR A 86 8.13 11.87 -5.90
N SER A 87 7.17 11.06 -5.42
CA SER A 87 5.74 11.32 -5.54
C SER A 87 5.21 11.87 -4.21
N PHE A 88 4.85 13.17 -4.17
CA PHE A 88 4.37 13.81 -2.94
C PHE A 88 3.05 13.24 -2.39
N ASN A 89 2.36 12.38 -3.13
CA ASN A 89 1.04 11.88 -2.77
C ASN A 89 1.12 10.45 -2.20
N LEU A 90 0.49 10.27 -1.03
CA LEU A 90 0.27 8.96 -0.42
C LEU A 90 -0.65 8.06 -1.24
N ILE A 91 -1.61 8.66 -1.94
CA ILE A 91 -2.47 8.01 -2.93
C ILE A 91 -2.53 8.90 -4.15
N SER A 92 -2.18 8.35 -5.32
CA SER A 92 -2.17 9.10 -6.57
C SER A 92 -3.57 9.46 -7.06
N GLU A 93 -3.61 10.36 -8.04
CA GLU A 93 -4.79 10.46 -8.90
C GLU A 93 -5.05 9.14 -9.64
N LYS A 94 -6.31 8.93 -10.03
CA LYS A 94 -6.71 7.77 -10.82
C LYS A 94 -6.14 7.92 -12.22
N CYS A 95 -5.42 6.92 -12.70
CA CYS A 95 -4.84 6.91 -14.03
C CYS A 95 -5.13 5.59 -14.74
N ASP A 96 -4.91 5.58 -16.06
CA ASP A 96 -5.06 4.38 -16.88
C ASP A 96 -4.13 3.27 -16.39
N ILE A 97 -4.63 2.04 -16.32
CA ILE A 97 -3.83 0.90 -15.85
C ILE A 97 -2.59 0.69 -16.71
N LEU A 98 -2.63 0.95 -18.01
CA LEU A 98 -1.49 0.77 -18.90
C LEU A 98 -0.35 1.75 -18.59
N SER A 99 -0.59 2.77 -17.75
CA SER A 99 0.46 3.67 -17.29
C SER A 99 1.59 2.94 -16.52
N ILE A 100 1.31 1.78 -15.91
CA ILE A 100 2.32 0.99 -15.18
C ILE A 100 3.16 0.08 -16.06
N LEU A 101 2.90 0.01 -17.37
CA LEU A 101 3.78 -0.69 -18.32
C LEU A 101 5.18 -0.07 -18.36
N ARG A 102 5.28 1.24 -18.09
CA ARG A 102 6.56 1.97 -18.07
C ARG A 102 7.43 1.64 -16.86
N ASP A 103 6.87 0.96 -15.85
CA ASP A 103 7.61 0.60 -14.64
C ASP A 103 8.68 -0.48 -14.97
N HIS A 104 8.42 -1.38 -15.94
CA HIS A 104 9.37 -2.40 -16.42
C HIS A 104 9.28 -2.59 -17.95
N PRO A 105 9.87 -1.68 -18.76
CA PRO A 105 9.75 -1.69 -20.22
C PRO A 105 10.55 -2.81 -20.91
N GLU A 106 11.43 -3.51 -20.20
CA GLU A 106 12.20 -4.66 -20.70
C GLU A 106 11.55 -6.00 -20.33
N ASN A 107 10.81 -6.06 -19.23
CA ASN A 107 10.18 -7.29 -18.76
C ASN A 107 8.93 -7.65 -19.61
N ARG A 108 9.13 -8.51 -20.61
CA ARG A 108 8.06 -8.99 -21.51
C ARG A 108 6.97 -9.81 -20.81
N ILE A 109 7.27 -10.46 -19.69
CA ILE A 109 6.29 -11.23 -18.91
C ILE A 109 5.39 -10.24 -18.17
N TYR A 110 5.98 -9.29 -17.46
CA TYR A 110 5.27 -8.21 -16.79
C TYR A 110 4.35 -7.46 -17.76
N GLN A 111 4.85 -7.04 -18.93
CA GLN A 111 4.03 -6.34 -19.92
C GLN A 111 2.82 -7.16 -20.37
N ARG A 112 3.01 -8.45 -20.67
CA ARG A 112 1.92 -9.36 -21.04
C ARG A 112 0.90 -9.50 -19.91
N LYS A 113 1.35 -9.64 -18.66
CA LYS A 113 0.48 -9.70 -17.48
C LYS A 113 -0.32 -8.42 -17.27
N ILE A 114 0.29 -7.25 -17.42
CA ILE A 114 -0.44 -5.96 -17.32
C ILE A 114 -1.43 -5.78 -18.47
N GLN A 115 -1.09 -6.21 -19.70
CA GLN A 115 -2.01 -6.22 -20.83
C GLN A 115 -3.18 -7.19 -20.65
N GLU A 116 -2.97 -8.32 -19.99
CA GLU A 116 -4.04 -9.24 -19.63
C GLU A 116 -4.93 -8.65 -18.53
N LEU A 117 -4.30 -8.04 -17.51
CA LEU A 117 -4.99 -7.38 -16.41
C LEU A 117 -5.88 -6.23 -16.91
N SER A 118 -5.42 -5.48 -17.92
CA SER A 118 -6.16 -4.36 -18.48
C SER A 118 -7.48 -4.74 -19.18
N LYS A 119 -7.68 -6.02 -19.49
CA LYS A 119 -8.96 -6.53 -20.00
C LYS A 119 -10.05 -6.54 -18.93
N ARG A 120 -9.67 -6.59 -17.64
CA ARG A 120 -10.61 -6.65 -16.49
C ARG A 120 -10.63 -5.35 -15.69
N PHE A 121 -9.53 -4.61 -15.70
CA PHE A 121 -9.36 -3.38 -14.92
C PHE A 121 -8.93 -2.24 -15.85
N THR A 122 -9.57 -1.08 -15.76
CA THR A 122 -9.30 0.06 -16.67
C THR A 122 -8.40 1.10 -16.06
N ALA A 123 -8.40 1.21 -14.72
CA ALA A 123 -7.66 2.24 -14.02
C ALA A 123 -6.97 1.71 -12.78
N ILE A 124 -5.99 2.49 -12.32
CA ILE A 124 -5.19 2.24 -11.12
C ILE A 124 -5.02 3.54 -10.33
N ARG A 125 -4.93 3.44 -9.00
CA ARG A 125 -4.29 4.46 -8.16
C ARG A 125 -3.06 3.84 -7.50
N LYS A 126 -1.93 4.53 -7.62
CA LYS A 126 -0.70 4.16 -6.95
C LYS A 126 -0.76 4.57 -5.47
N THR A 127 -0.20 3.76 -4.57
CA THR A 127 0.00 4.18 -3.18
C THR A 127 1.48 4.39 -2.86
N LYS A 128 1.82 5.10 -1.80
CA LYS A 128 3.22 5.28 -1.39
C LYS A 128 3.79 3.96 -0.87
N GLY A 129 5.03 3.64 -1.26
CA GLY A 129 5.77 2.44 -0.85
C GLY A 129 6.38 2.54 0.54
N ASP A 130 5.59 2.90 1.55
CA ASP A 130 6.03 3.18 2.92
C ASP A 130 5.77 2.03 3.91
N GLY A 131 5.54 0.81 3.39
CA GLY A 131 5.13 -0.35 4.19
C GLY A 131 3.69 -0.27 4.74
N ASN A 132 2.94 0.81 4.48
CA ASN A 132 1.53 0.96 4.90
C ASN A 132 0.55 0.80 3.73
N CYS A 133 1.08 0.55 2.53
CA CYS A 133 0.36 0.53 1.26
C CYS A 133 -0.93 -0.32 1.30
N PHE A 134 -0.92 -1.52 1.88
CA PHE A 134 -2.13 -2.34 1.99
C PHE A 134 -3.26 -1.64 2.77
N TYR A 135 -2.98 -1.25 4.02
CA TYR A 135 -3.97 -0.62 4.90
C TYR A 135 -4.49 0.69 4.30
N ARG A 136 -3.59 1.46 3.68
CA ARG A 136 -3.92 2.71 3.01
C ARG A 136 -4.81 2.47 1.78
N ALA A 137 -4.44 1.50 0.95
CA ALA A 137 -5.17 1.12 -0.26
C ALA A 137 -6.57 0.58 0.08
N LEU A 138 -6.68 -0.37 1.01
CA LEU A 138 -7.95 -0.95 1.44
C LEU A 138 -8.86 0.13 2.05
N GLY A 139 -8.33 0.93 2.98
CA GLY A 139 -9.08 1.98 3.65
C GLY A 139 -9.67 2.99 2.66
N TYR A 140 -8.84 3.49 1.73
CA TYR A 140 -9.32 4.44 0.72
C TYR A 140 -10.30 3.81 -0.25
N SER A 141 -9.93 2.70 -0.88
CA SER A 141 -10.72 2.09 -1.95
C SER A 141 -12.09 1.62 -1.47
N TYR A 142 -12.18 1.09 -0.25
CA TYR A 142 -13.46 0.71 0.33
C TYR A 142 -14.34 1.93 0.61
N LEU A 143 -13.80 2.97 1.24
CA LEU A 143 -14.54 4.21 1.50
C LEU A 143 -14.98 4.91 0.20
N GLU A 144 -14.12 4.92 -0.83
CA GLU A 144 -14.46 5.42 -2.16
C GLU A 144 -15.62 4.60 -2.78
N SER A 145 -15.61 3.27 -2.60
CA SER A 145 -16.67 2.38 -3.10
C SER A 145 -18.04 2.63 -2.45
N LEU A 146 -18.08 3.26 -1.28
CA LEU A 146 -19.30 3.58 -0.54
C LEU A 146 -19.92 4.92 -0.96
N LEU A 147 -19.19 5.79 -1.68
CA LEU A 147 -19.69 7.11 -2.08
C LEU A 147 -21.03 6.98 -2.83
N GLY A 148 -22.03 7.75 -2.39
CA GLY A 148 -23.39 7.72 -2.93
C GLY A 148 -24.26 6.52 -2.51
N LYS A 149 -23.76 5.59 -1.69
CA LYS A 149 -24.48 4.38 -1.26
C LYS A 149 -24.93 4.48 0.21
N SER A 150 -25.90 5.35 0.50
CA SER A 150 -26.32 5.68 1.87
C SER A 150 -26.62 4.46 2.75
N ARG A 151 -27.28 3.43 2.22
CA ARG A 151 -27.57 2.19 2.98
C ARG A 151 -26.30 1.43 3.38
N GLU A 152 -25.32 1.36 2.48
CA GLU A 152 -24.06 0.65 2.75
C GLU A 152 -23.16 1.48 3.68
N ILE A 153 -23.18 2.82 3.56
CA ILE A 153 -22.53 3.73 4.51
C ILE A 153 -23.08 3.53 5.93
N LEU A 154 -24.42 3.50 6.09
CA LEU A 154 -25.05 3.29 7.40
C LEU A 154 -24.66 1.97 8.03
N LYS A 155 -24.73 0.86 7.28
CA LYS A 155 -24.27 -0.46 7.75
C LYS A 155 -22.79 -0.44 8.15
N PHE A 156 -21.96 0.23 7.37
CA PHE A 156 -20.54 0.31 7.68
C PHE A 156 -20.28 1.14 8.95
N LYS A 157 -20.98 2.28 9.13
CA LYS A 157 -20.92 3.05 10.38
C LYS A 157 -21.30 2.22 11.59
N GLU A 158 -22.39 1.46 11.50
CA GLU A 158 -22.80 0.54 12.57
C GLU A 158 -21.70 -0.46 12.90
N ARG A 159 -21.05 -1.05 11.89
CA ARG A 159 -19.92 -1.96 12.10
C ARG A 159 -18.73 -1.27 12.76
N VAL A 160 -18.34 -0.08 12.27
CA VAL A 160 -17.22 0.70 12.81
C VAL A 160 -17.47 1.08 14.26
N LEU A 161 -18.69 1.47 14.63
CA LEU A 161 -19.04 1.79 16.03
C LEU A 161 -18.90 0.60 16.99
N GLN A 162 -18.89 -0.64 16.51
CA GLN A 162 -18.64 -1.82 17.34
C GLN A 162 -17.15 -2.14 17.51
N THR A 163 -16.27 -1.63 16.65
CA THR A 163 -14.83 -1.96 16.68
C THR A 163 -14.09 -1.58 17.98
N PRO A 164 -14.47 -0.53 18.75
CA PRO A 164 -13.90 -0.32 20.08
C PRO A 164 -14.10 -1.51 21.02
N ASN A 165 -15.25 -2.20 20.96
CA ASN A 165 -15.49 -3.38 21.78
C ASN A 165 -14.58 -4.55 21.37
N ASP A 166 -14.30 -4.69 20.08
CA ASP A 166 -13.37 -5.71 19.58
C ASP A 166 -11.95 -5.48 20.13
N LEU A 167 -11.49 -4.22 20.15
CA LEU A 167 -10.20 -3.81 20.71
C LEU A 167 -10.13 -4.05 22.22
N LEU A 168 -11.17 -3.67 22.96
CA LEU A 168 -11.26 -3.91 24.41
C LEU A 168 -11.25 -5.41 24.74
N ALA A 169 -12.00 -6.23 23.98
CA ALA A 169 -12.03 -7.68 24.14
C ALA A 169 -10.65 -8.32 23.90
N ALA A 170 -9.87 -7.76 22.96
CA ALA A 170 -8.51 -8.20 22.71
C ALA A 170 -7.52 -7.76 23.80
N GLY A 171 -7.94 -6.89 24.74
CA GLY A 171 -7.13 -6.40 25.86
C GLY A 171 -6.37 -5.11 25.56
N PHE A 172 -6.78 -4.32 24.57
CA PHE A 172 -6.27 -2.96 24.38
C PHE A 172 -6.95 -1.99 25.35
N GLU A 173 -6.22 -0.99 25.82
CA GLU A 173 -6.77 0.08 26.65
C GLU A 173 -7.36 1.18 25.75
N GLU A 174 -8.52 1.73 26.14
CA GLU A 174 -9.27 2.68 25.31
C GLU A 174 -8.42 3.90 24.88
N HIS A 175 -7.61 4.42 25.79
CA HIS A 175 -6.80 5.59 25.52
C HIS A 175 -5.71 5.34 24.46
N THR A 176 -5.30 4.09 24.24
CA THR A 176 -4.31 3.69 23.23
C THR A 176 -4.87 3.83 21.82
N PHE A 177 -6.17 3.57 21.62
CA PHE A 177 -6.78 3.55 20.28
C PHE A 177 -7.77 4.67 20.01
N ARG A 178 -8.33 5.33 21.03
CA ARG A 178 -9.42 6.32 20.89
C ARG A 178 -9.15 7.38 19.84
N ASN A 179 -7.94 7.94 19.81
CA ASN A 179 -7.59 8.99 18.85
C ASN A 179 -7.55 8.47 17.40
N PHE A 180 -7.09 7.23 17.20
CA PHE A 180 -7.05 6.59 15.89
C PHE A 180 -8.45 6.18 15.42
N PHE A 181 -9.27 5.64 16.33
CA PHE A 181 -10.69 5.38 16.09
C PHE A 181 -11.43 6.65 15.66
N ASN A 182 -11.27 7.75 16.39
CA ASN A 182 -11.92 9.02 16.07
C ASN A 182 -11.51 9.52 14.67
N ALA A 183 -10.23 9.41 14.31
CA ALA A 183 -9.77 9.77 12.97
C ALA A 183 -10.44 8.91 11.89
N PHE A 184 -10.47 7.59 12.07
CA PHE A 184 -11.13 6.69 11.13
C PHE A 184 -12.65 6.94 11.04
N TYR A 185 -13.34 7.07 12.16
CA TYR A 185 -14.77 7.33 12.17
C TYR A 185 -15.13 8.66 11.49
N SER A 186 -14.31 9.70 11.71
CA SER A 186 -14.54 11.01 11.08
C SER A 186 -14.40 10.98 9.55
N VAL A 187 -13.54 10.12 8.97
CA VAL A 187 -13.50 9.95 7.51
C VAL A 187 -14.70 9.17 6.98
N VAL A 188 -15.25 8.23 7.77
CA VAL A 188 -16.52 7.56 7.43
C VAL A 188 -17.68 8.57 7.43
N GLU A 189 -17.71 9.50 8.39
CA GLU A 189 -18.69 10.59 8.39
C GLU A 189 -18.50 11.57 7.23
N LEU A 190 -17.26 11.81 6.79
CA LEU A 190 -16.98 12.63 5.61
C LEU A 190 -17.57 12.00 4.35
N VAL A 191 -17.43 10.69 4.18
CA VAL A 191 -18.02 9.93 3.06
C VAL A 191 -19.54 10.06 3.02
N GLU A 192 -20.19 10.11 4.18
CA GLU A 192 -21.64 10.31 4.28
C GLU A 192 -22.08 11.73 3.95
N LYS A 193 -21.37 12.75 4.45
CA LYS A 193 -21.79 14.16 4.40
C LYS A 193 -21.40 14.86 3.09
N ASP A 194 -20.16 14.65 2.65
CA ASP A 194 -19.60 15.31 1.46
C ASP A 194 -19.72 14.42 0.22
N GLY A 195 -19.42 13.13 0.36
CA GLY A 195 -19.58 12.16 -0.72
C GLY A 195 -18.68 12.40 -1.95
N SER A 196 -17.67 13.28 -1.86
CA SER A 196 -16.77 13.55 -2.98
C SER A 196 -15.46 12.76 -2.89
N VAL A 197 -15.00 12.28 -4.05
CA VAL A 197 -13.69 11.63 -4.22
C VAL A 197 -12.55 12.58 -3.86
N SER A 198 -12.70 13.89 -4.16
CA SER A 198 -11.66 14.90 -3.92
C SER A 198 -11.42 15.13 -2.43
N SER A 199 -12.48 15.26 -1.63
CA SER A 199 -12.35 15.41 -0.17
C SER A 199 -11.74 14.16 0.47
N LEU A 200 -12.18 12.97 0.06
CA LEU A 200 -11.60 11.72 0.54
C LEU A 200 -10.11 11.61 0.20
N LEU A 201 -9.74 11.94 -1.04
CA LEU A 201 -8.34 11.91 -1.49
C LEU A 201 -7.48 12.94 -0.76
N LYS A 202 -8.02 14.12 -0.45
CA LYS A 202 -7.34 15.13 0.36
C LYS A 202 -7.03 14.63 1.77
N VAL A 203 -7.99 13.94 2.40
CA VAL A 203 -7.79 13.37 3.75
C VAL A 203 -6.72 12.27 3.73
N PHE A 204 -6.74 11.38 2.75
CA PHE A 204 -5.75 10.30 2.65
C PHE A 204 -4.37 10.78 2.18
N ASN A 205 -4.27 11.98 1.59
CA ASN A 205 -2.99 12.61 1.26
C ASN A 205 -2.48 13.57 2.36
N ASP A 206 -3.23 13.78 3.44
CA ASP A 206 -2.66 14.37 4.65
C ASP A 206 -1.90 13.29 5.43
N GLN A 207 -0.58 13.43 5.55
CA GLN A 207 0.28 12.42 6.16
C GLN A 207 -0.17 12.07 7.58
N SER A 208 -0.37 13.08 8.44
CA SER A 208 -0.71 12.84 9.84
C SER A 208 -2.06 12.15 9.98
N PHE A 209 -3.05 12.54 9.17
CA PHE A 209 -4.39 11.99 9.24
C PHE A 209 -4.43 10.57 8.66
N SER A 210 -3.82 10.36 7.50
CA SER A 210 -3.82 9.06 6.86
C SER A 210 -3.05 8.03 7.68
N ASP A 211 -1.98 8.41 8.39
CA ASP A 211 -1.27 7.50 9.28
C ASP A 211 -2.09 7.13 10.52
N ARG A 212 -2.94 8.02 11.04
CA ARG A 212 -3.90 7.67 12.11
C ARG A 212 -4.94 6.68 11.64
N ILE A 213 -5.41 6.80 10.40
CA ILE A 213 -6.31 5.82 9.78
C ILE A 213 -5.60 4.46 9.69
N VAL A 214 -4.38 4.42 9.15
CA VAL A 214 -3.59 3.19 9.03
C VAL A 214 -3.36 2.55 10.41
N GLN A 215 -2.95 3.33 11.41
CA GLN A 215 -2.71 2.82 12.76
C GLN A 215 -3.97 2.21 13.37
N PHE A 216 -5.14 2.83 13.16
CA PHE A 216 -6.40 2.26 13.60
C PHE A 216 -6.67 0.89 12.95
N LEU A 217 -6.49 0.79 11.63
CA LEU A 217 -6.70 -0.46 10.89
C LEU A 217 -5.72 -1.55 11.32
N ARG A 218 -4.46 -1.21 11.60
CA ARG A 218 -3.46 -2.14 12.17
C ARG A 218 -3.88 -2.67 13.54
N LEU A 219 -4.30 -1.78 14.45
CA LEU A 219 -4.78 -2.18 15.79
C LEU A 219 -6.03 -3.07 15.70
N LEU A 220 -6.97 -2.74 14.80
CA LEU A 220 -8.15 -3.57 14.57
C LEU A 220 -7.80 -4.95 14.02
N THR A 221 -6.81 -5.02 13.14
CA THR A 221 -6.27 -6.29 12.60
C THR A 221 -5.68 -7.13 13.72
N SER A 222 -4.83 -6.55 14.57
CA SER A 222 -4.28 -7.21 15.76
C SER A 222 -5.39 -7.70 16.70
N ALA A 223 -6.38 -6.86 17.00
CA ALA A 223 -7.50 -7.25 17.85
C ALA A 223 -8.29 -8.43 17.27
N PHE A 224 -8.54 -8.44 15.96
CA PHE A 224 -9.24 -9.53 15.30
C PHE A 224 -8.47 -10.86 15.40
N ILE A 225 -7.16 -10.82 15.20
CA ILE A 225 -6.27 -11.98 15.32
C ILE A 225 -6.25 -12.49 16.76
N ARG A 226 -6.03 -11.60 17.73
CA ARG A 226 -5.98 -11.93 19.18
C ARG A 226 -7.29 -12.53 19.69
N ASN A 227 -8.43 -11.99 19.28
CA ASN A 227 -9.75 -12.51 19.67
C ASN A 227 -10.07 -13.88 19.04
N ARG A 228 -9.28 -14.34 18.06
CA ARG A 228 -9.41 -15.63 17.38
C ARG A 228 -8.08 -16.38 17.39
N ALA A 229 -7.34 -16.27 18.48
CA ALA A 229 -6.00 -16.84 18.64
C ALA A 229 -5.96 -18.33 18.23
N ASP A 230 -6.93 -19.13 18.67
CA ASP A 230 -7.00 -20.57 18.36
C ASP A 230 -7.02 -20.84 16.85
N PHE A 231 -7.72 -20.03 16.06
CA PHE A 231 -7.74 -20.16 14.61
C PHE A 231 -6.41 -19.73 14.01
N PHE A 232 -5.94 -18.51 14.35
CA PHE A 232 -4.76 -17.92 13.73
C PHE A 232 -3.44 -18.59 14.13
N ARG A 233 -3.42 -19.33 15.25
CA ARG A 233 -2.22 -19.99 15.77
C ARG A 233 -1.59 -20.95 14.77
N HIS A 234 -2.42 -21.58 13.93
CA HIS A 234 -2.00 -22.55 12.91
C HIS A 234 -1.23 -21.92 11.73
N PHE A 235 -1.24 -20.60 11.61
CA PHE A 235 -0.59 -19.87 10.51
C PHE A 235 0.63 -19.06 10.97
N ILE A 236 0.92 -19.06 12.27
CA ILE A 236 2.02 -18.32 12.89
C ILE A 236 3.06 -19.33 13.37
N ASP A 237 4.34 -18.95 13.30
CA ASP A 237 5.47 -19.78 13.72
C ASP A 237 5.22 -20.43 15.11
N GLU A 238 5.52 -21.72 15.25
CA GLU A 238 5.32 -22.47 16.49
C GLU A 238 6.11 -21.86 17.67
N GLU A 239 7.21 -21.16 17.42
CA GLU A 239 8.01 -20.52 18.46
C GLU A 239 7.52 -19.10 18.82
N MET A 240 6.53 -18.55 18.09
CA MET A 240 6.01 -17.18 18.29
C MET A 240 4.60 -17.20 18.89
N ASP A 241 4.40 -16.46 19.99
CA ASP A 241 3.06 -16.24 20.56
C ASP A 241 2.21 -15.32 19.67
N ILE A 242 0.89 -15.50 19.68
CA ILE A 242 -0.05 -14.64 18.93
C ILE A 242 0.11 -13.16 19.27
N LYS A 243 0.30 -12.83 20.56
CA LYS A 243 0.48 -11.44 20.99
C LYS A 243 1.80 -10.88 20.48
N ASP A 244 2.86 -11.68 20.51
CA ASP A 244 4.16 -11.28 20.00
C ASP A 244 4.11 -11.09 18.48
N PHE A 245 3.48 -11.99 17.74
CA PHE A 245 3.24 -11.80 16.30
C PHE A 245 2.50 -10.49 16.04
N CYS A 246 1.42 -10.21 16.77
CA CYS A 246 0.68 -8.96 16.60
C CYS A 246 1.54 -7.73 16.90
N ALA A 247 2.30 -7.75 18.01
CA ALA A 247 3.11 -6.63 18.45
C ALA A 247 4.30 -6.32 17.51
N HIS A 248 4.84 -7.33 16.83
CA HIS A 248 6.01 -7.18 15.96
C HIS A 248 5.66 -7.07 14.47
N GLU A 249 4.66 -7.80 13.99
CA GLU A 249 4.36 -7.95 12.55
C GLU A 249 3.07 -7.25 12.09
N VAL A 250 2.24 -6.76 13.02
CA VAL A 250 0.92 -6.17 12.67
C VAL A 250 0.80 -4.73 13.13
N GLU A 251 0.98 -4.50 14.43
CA GLU A 251 0.75 -3.21 15.09
C GLU A 251 1.72 -2.10 14.67
N PRO A 252 3.03 -2.36 14.43
CA PRO A 252 3.96 -1.31 14.05
C PRO A 252 3.68 -0.76 12.65
N MET A 253 3.90 0.55 12.49
CA MET A 253 3.84 1.21 11.19
C MET A 253 4.96 0.72 10.28
N ALA A 254 4.72 0.81 8.97
CA ALA A 254 5.66 0.39 7.92
C ALA A 254 6.01 -1.11 7.91
N MET A 255 5.27 -1.95 8.64
CA MET A 255 5.38 -3.41 8.52
C MET A 255 4.58 -3.94 7.35
N GLU A 256 5.18 -4.89 6.61
CA GLU A 256 4.55 -5.57 5.48
C GLU A 256 3.25 -6.27 5.90
N CYS A 257 2.36 -6.45 4.92
CA CYS A 257 1.05 -7.02 5.15
C CYS A 257 0.85 -8.23 4.24
N ASP A 258 0.72 -9.38 4.88
CA ASP A 258 0.56 -10.68 4.22
C ASP A 258 -0.86 -11.24 4.42
N HIS A 259 -1.05 -12.45 3.90
CA HIS A 259 -2.32 -13.16 3.86
C HIS A 259 -3.06 -13.19 5.20
N ILE A 260 -2.35 -13.31 6.32
CA ILE A 260 -2.93 -13.37 7.68
C ILE A 260 -3.62 -12.04 8.01
N GLN A 261 -2.91 -10.93 7.86
CA GLN A 261 -3.40 -9.58 8.14
C GLN A 261 -4.52 -9.19 7.16
N ILE A 262 -4.41 -9.54 5.87
CA ILE A 262 -5.45 -9.29 4.86
C ILE A 262 -6.74 -10.01 5.26
N THR A 263 -6.64 -11.30 5.61
CA THR A 263 -7.79 -12.12 6.03
C THR A 263 -8.43 -11.54 7.29
N ALA A 264 -7.62 -11.19 8.29
CA ALA A 264 -8.09 -10.65 9.55
C ALA A 264 -8.84 -9.32 9.35
N LEU A 265 -8.25 -8.37 8.61
CA LEU A 265 -8.87 -7.05 8.42
C LEU A 265 -10.13 -7.12 7.54
N SER A 266 -10.08 -7.93 6.48
CA SER A 266 -11.23 -8.20 5.61
C SER A 266 -12.44 -8.69 6.41
N GLN A 267 -12.23 -9.70 7.26
CA GLN A 267 -13.29 -10.23 8.11
C GLN A 267 -13.66 -9.28 9.26
N ALA A 268 -12.71 -8.55 9.83
CA ALA A 268 -12.97 -7.57 10.88
C ALA A 268 -13.96 -6.50 10.41
N LEU A 269 -13.81 -6.01 9.18
CA LEU A 269 -14.63 -4.93 8.64
C LEU A 269 -15.77 -5.41 7.72
N ASN A 270 -15.91 -6.72 7.50
CA ASN A 270 -16.81 -7.32 6.50
C ASN A 270 -16.60 -6.73 5.10
N ILE A 271 -15.34 -6.57 4.69
CA ILE A 271 -14.95 -6.06 3.39
C ILE A 271 -14.51 -7.22 2.51
N ALA A 272 -15.25 -7.49 1.45
CA ALA A 272 -14.84 -8.44 0.42
C ALA A 272 -13.87 -7.76 -0.56
N LEU A 273 -12.64 -8.26 -0.65
CA LEU A 273 -11.63 -7.77 -1.58
C LEU A 273 -11.01 -8.88 -2.43
N GLN A 274 -10.49 -8.50 -3.59
CA GLN A 274 -9.67 -9.35 -4.44
C GLN A 274 -8.29 -8.74 -4.63
N VAL A 275 -7.25 -9.54 -4.47
CA VAL A 275 -5.85 -9.14 -4.72
C VAL A 275 -5.36 -9.86 -5.97
N GLU A 276 -4.98 -9.09 -6.98
CA GLU A 276 -4.32 -9.55 -8.21
C GLU A 276 -2.81 -9.57 -7.99
N TYR A 277 -2.18 -10.70 -8.26
CA TYR A 277 -0.73 -10.89 -8.07
C TYR A 277 -0.02 -10.83 -9.41
N VAL A 278 0.88 -9.86 -9.55
CA VAL A 278 1.77 -9.74 -10.72
C VAL A 278 3.19 -10.02 -10.27
N ASP A 279 3.64 -11.23 -10.55
CA ASP A 279 5.04 -11.67 -10.43
C ASP A 279 5.71 -11.78 -11.82
N GLU A 280 7.01 -12.02 -11.82
CA GLU A 280 7.83 -12.15 -13.03
C GLU A 280 7.83 -13.56 -13.63
N MET A 281 7.11 -14.52 -13.05
CA MET A 281 7.07 -15.89 -13.54
C MET A 281 6.19 -15.98 -14.79
N ASP A 282 6.58 -16.80 -15.77
CA ASP A 282 5.79 -17.00 -17.00
C ASP A 282 4.60 -17.94 -16.75
N THR A 283 3.73 -17.51 -15.83
CA THR A 283 2.53 -18.18 -15.36
C THR A 283 1.31 -17.29 -15.63
N ALA A 284 0.12 -17.90 -15.56
CA ALA A 284 -1.12 -17.12 -15.62
C ALA A 284 -1.21 -16.13 -14.44
N LEU A 285 -1.94 -15.03 -14.66
CA LEU A 285 -2.28 -14.12 -13.56
C LEU A 285 -3.00 -14.89 -12.46
N ASN A 286 -2.52 -14.73 -11.23
CA ASN A 286 -3.15 -15.31 -10.06
C ASN A 286 -3.89 -14.21 -9.28
N HIS A 287 -4.99 -14.59 -8.64
CA HIS A 287 -5.72 -13.70 -7.74
C HIS A 287 -6.26 -14.48 -6.54
N HIS A 288 -6.39 -13.79 -5.42
CA HIS A 288 -7.01 -14.32 -4.21
C HIS A 288 -8.17 -13.42 -3.78
N VAL A 289 -9.27 -14.04 -3.34
CA VAL A 289 -10.46 -13.33 -2.85
C VAL A 289 -10.57 -13.55 -1.34
N PHE A 290 -10.83 -12.46 -0.62
CA PHE A 290 -10.91 -12.41 0.84
C PHE A 290 -12.26 -11.82 1.26
N PRO A 291 -13.08 -12.54 2.06
CA PRO A 291 -12.98 -13.97 2.33
C PRO A 291 -13.16 -14.82 1.06
N GLU A 292 -12.73 -16.09 1.11
CA GLU A 292 -12.88 -17.00 -0.03
C GLU A 292 -14.33 -17.07 -0.54
N ALA A 293 -14.49 -17.14 -1.85
CA ALA A 293 -15.78 -17.18 -2.57
C ALA A 293 -16.73 -15.98 -2.34
N ALA A 294 -16.28 -14.92 -1.65
CA ALA A 294 -17.03 -13.68 -1.57
C ALA A 294 -17.11 -12.96 -2.93
N THR A 295 -18.08 -12.06 -3.09
CA THR A 295 -18.11 -11.15 -4.24
C THR A 295 -17.34 -9.88 -3.88
N PRO A 296 -16.15 -9.63 -4.47
CA PRO A 296 -15.31 -8.50 -4.08
C PRO A 296 -15.92 -7.17 -4.51
N SER A 297 -15.89 -6.20 -3.59
CA SER A 297 -16.22 -4.80 -3.84
C SER A 297 -14.99 -3.92 -4.03
N VAL A 298 -13.82 -4.44 -3.66
CA VAL A 298 -12.52 -3.77 -3.72
C VAL A 298 -11.53 -4.67 -4.46
N TYR A 299 -10.68 -4.06 -5.29
CA TYR A 299 -9.67 -4.78 -6.07
C TYR A 299 -8.32 -4.11 -5.84
N LEU A 300 -7.32 -4.90 -5.46
CA LEU A 300 -5.96 -4.44 -5.24
C LEU A 300 -4.99 -5.16 -6.18
N LEU A 301 -3.91 -4.49 -6.54
CA LEU A 301 -2.77 -5.08 -7.25
C LEU A 301 -1.62 -5.24 -6.27
N TYR A 302 -1.13 -6.47 -6.11
CA TYR A 302 0.13 -6.75 -5.44
C TYR A 302 1.22 -7.00 -6.48
N LYS A 303 2.26 -6.17 -6.43
CA LYS A 303 3.49 -6.33 -7.24
C LYS A 303 4.68 -5.86 -6.42
N THR A 304 5.83 -6.53 -6.54
CA THR A 304 7.10 -6.12 -5.89
C THR A 304 6.94 -5.71 -4.41
N SER A 305 6.21 -6.52 -3.62
CA SER A 305 5.93 -6.23 -2.20
C SER A 305 5.14 -4.93 -1.94
N HIS A 306 4.34 -4.50 -2.91
CA HIS A 306 3.61 -3.24 -2.86
C HIS A 306 2.17 -3.37 -3.36
N TYR A 307 1.25 -2.69 -2.66
CA TYR A 307 -0.19 -2.70 -2.97
C TYR A 307 -0.63 -1.41 -3.67
N ASN A 308 -1.36 -1.56 -4.77
CA ASN A 308 -2.05 -0.47 -5.47
C ASN A 308 -3.55 -0.77 -5.58
N ILE A 309 -4.35 0.25 -5.89
CA ILE A 309 -5.81 0.10 -6.04
C ILE A 309 -6.14 -0.09 -7.51
N LEU A 310 -6.90 -1.15 -7.83
CA LEU A 310 -7.42 -1.42 -9.17
C LEU A 310 -8.90 -1.02 -9.28
N TYR A 311 -9.30 -0.58 -10.46
CA TYR A 311 -10.69 -0.27 -10.80
C TYR A 311 -11.17 -1.16 -11.93
N ALA A 312 -12.17 -1.99 -11.65
CA ALA A 312 -12.74 -2.90 -12.63
C ALA A 312 -13.40 -2.10 -13.79
N ALA A 313 -13.38 -2.67 -14.99
CA ALA A 313 -14.19 -2.18 -16.08
C ALA A 313 -15.68 -2.26 -15.71
N ASP A 314 -16.47 -1.26 -16.08
CA ASP A 314 -17.93 -1.36 -15.97
C ASP A 314 -18.40 -2.58 -16.79
N LYS A 315 -19.16 -3.48 -16.16
CA LYS A 315 -19.77 -4.60 -16.88
C LYS A 315 -20.86 -4.02 -17.79
N HIS A 316 -20.58 -3.95 -19.09
CA HIS A 316 -21.57 -3.60 -20.11
C HIS A 316 -22.66 -4.67 -20.24
#